data_AF-A0A5S4F236-F1
#
_entry.id   AF-A0A5S4F236-F1
#
_cell.length_a   1.000
_cell.length_b   1.000
_cell.length_c   1.000
_cell.angle_alpha   90.00
_cell.angle_beta   90.00
_cell.angle_gamma   90.00
#
_symmetry.space_group_name_H-M   'P 1'
#
loop_
_entity.id
_entity.type
_entity.pdbx_description
1 polymer ?
#
loop_
_entity_poly.entity_id
_entity_poly.type
_entity_poly.pdbx_seq_one_letter_code
_entity_poly.pdbx_strand_id
1 'polypeptide(L)'
;MSVAQSTLENLTGALYVVLLAGLVYLVLGRSNTKGPRSWAAVWGLSVVAGGLASLLLDPVAGLQAGFAAGAFVVAGLAVAAAPRKVLPAGAAVLVAVAAAPLVRGTPPQAFTVTSATWREQRPRLTIDVSYPRASGGDARRVNAALFAPIRERVEDTLRDLRADPAAHGTVTGTHVLVRDDAQVISVRYLLAGEQWRAVNYDVPAGRVLTVREIFTPVAFTPAGRRRLAAALRPLMPARQIPRTVSADNERLLVNLSRGAVEFTFGRGYFCTACEPFIVRASRERLAGLVTERP
;
A
#
# COMPACT_ATOMS: atom_id res chain seq x y z
N MET A 1 5.42 3.60 7.57
CA MET A 1 6.75 4.15 7.28
C MET A 1 7.40 4.44 8.61
N SER A 2 8.61 3.92 8.85
CA SER A 2 9.31 4.12 10.11
C SER A 2 9.72 5.60 10.19
N VAL A 3 9.73 6.16 11.41
CA VAL A 3 10.14 7.54 11.69
C VAL A 3 11.54 7.86 11.13
N ALA A 4 12.37 6.84 10.92
CA ALA A 4 13.68 6.92 10.28
C ALA A 4 13.62 7.23 8.76
N GLN A 5 12.58 6.78 8.06
CA GLN A 5 12.45 6.98 6.61
C GLN A 5 12.03 8.41 6.28
N SER A 6 11.13 9.00 7.10
CA SER A 6 10.76 10.41 6.97
C SER A 6 11.90 11.36 7.35
N THR A 7 12.74 11.00 8.32
CA THR A 7 13.92 11.81 8.68
C THR A 7 14.99 11.78 7.59
N LEU A 8 15.21 10.62 6.96
CA LEU A 8 16.11 10.49 5.80
C LEU A 8 15.61 11.29 4.60
N GLU A 9 14.33 11.20 4.26
CA GLU A 9 13.70 11.96 3.16
C GLU A 9 13.78 13.48 3.41
N ASN A 10 13.53 13.92 4.65
CA ASN A 10 13.66 15.33 5.05
C ASN A 10 15.11 15.83 5.01
N LEU A 11 16.08 14.97 5.37
CA LEU A 11 17.51 15.29 5.27
C LEU A 11 17.95 15.45 3.81
N THR A 12 17.52 14.57 2.91
CA THR A 12 17.81 14.71 1.47
C THR A 12 17.16 15.96 0.85
N GLY A 13 15.94 16.29 1.28
CA GLY A 13 15.29 17.54 0.87
C GLY A 13 16.03 18.79 1.35
N ALA A 14 16.46 18.81 2.62
CA ALA A 14 17.26 19.90 3.17
C ALA A 14 18.64 20.02 2.48
N LEU A 15 19.29 18.90 2.20
CA LEU A 15 20.60 18.86 1.53
C LEU A 15 20.50 19.39 0.09
N TYR A 16 19.44 19.04 -0.64
CA TYR A 16 19.15 19.56 -1.97
C TYR A 16 19.03 21.09 -1.95
N VAL A 17 18.27 21.64 -1.00
CA VAL A 17 18.05 23.09 -0.87
C VAL A 17 19.35 23.82 -0.54
N VAL A 18 20.18 23.29 0.35
CA VAL A 18 21.47 23.89 0.72
C VAL A 18 22.46 23.87 -0.45
N LEU A 19 22.53 22.75 -1.18
CA LEU A 19 23.39 22.63 -2.37
C LEU A 19 22.94 23.54 -3.50
N LEU A 20 21.63 23.61 -3.76
CA LEU A 20 21.06 24.51 -4.76
C LEU A 20 21.33 25.97 -4.41
N ALA A 21 21.11 26.36 -3.15
CA ALA A 21 21.38 27.72 -2.67
C ALA A 21 22.88 28.09 -2.76
N GLY A 22 23.77 27.17 -2.36
CA GLY A 22 25.22 27.37 -2.44
C GLY A 22 25.73 27.51 -3.88
N LEU A 23 25.22 26.68 -4.79
CA LEU A 23 25.59 26.73 -6.22
C LEU A 23 25.06 27.98 -6.91
N VAL A 24 23.82 28.38 -6.64
CA VAL A 24 23.22 29.62 -7.16
C VAL A 24 23.99 30.84 -6.64
N TYR A 25 24.37 30.85 -5.37
CA TYR A 25 25.18 31.92 -4.77
C TYR A 25 26.59 32.00 -5.40
N LEU A 26 27.25 30.87 -5.64
CA LEU A 26 28.55 30.82 -6.31
C LEU A 26 28.50 31.34 -7.76
N VAL A 27 27.43 31.00 -8.50
CA VAL A 27 27.26 31.46 -9.89
C VAL A 27 26.95 32.97 -9.96
N LEU A 28 26.08 33.47 -9.08
CA LEU A 28 25.74 34.90 -9.00
C LEU A 28 26.88 35.76 -8.42
N GLY A 29 27.67 35.21 -7.49
CA GLY A 29 28.78 35.92 -6.87
C GLY A 29 30.03 36.01 -7.75
N ARG A 30 30.22 35.05 -8.68
CA ARG A 30 31.44 34.97 -9.50
C ARG A 30 31.26 35.44 -10.95
N SER A 31 30.03 35.52 -11.46
CA SER A 31 29.77 35.94 -12.84
C SER A 31 29.12 37.33 -12.90
N ASN A 32 29.90 38.35 -13.29
CA ASN A 32 29.38 39.68 -13.62
C ASN A 32 28.80 39.73 -15.06
N THR A 33 28.45 38.57 -15.63
CA THR A 33 28.07 38.42 -17.04
C THR A 33 26.59 38.08 -17.17
N LYS A 34 25.79 39.11 -17.47
CA LYS A 34 24.37 38.99 -17.86
C LYS A 34 24.27 38.46 -19.30
N GLY A 35 24.60 37.19 -19.53
CA GLY A 35 24.55 36.58 -20.86
C GLY A 35 23.89 35.19 -20.86
N PRO A 36 23.38 34.73 -22.02
CA PRO A 36 22.59 33.49 -22.16
C PRO A 36 23.35 32.21 -21.75
N ARG A 37 24.68 32.26 -21.63
CA ARG A 37 25.51 31.17 -21.11
C ARG A 37 25.27 30.87 -19.62
N SER A 38 24.80 31.84 -18.83
CA SER A 38 24.50 31.61 -17.40
C SER A 38 23.26 30.73 -17.20
N TRP A 39 22.33 30.73 -18.16
CA TRP A 39 21.08 29.96 -18.06
C TRP A 39 21.32 28.45 -18.19
N ALA A 40 22.18 28.05 -19.14
CA ALA A 40 22.58 26.66 -19.30
C ALA A 40 23.37 26.14 -18.08
N ALA A 41 24.21 26.99 -17.49
CA ALA A 41 24.97 26.64 -16.28
C ALA A 41 24.07 26.43 -15.05
N VAL A 42 23.06 27.29 -14.88
CA VAL A 42 22.08 27.15 -13.79
C VAL A 42 21.24 25.89 -13.96
N TRP A 43 20.77 25.60 -15.19
CA TRP A 43 20.06 24.35 -15.49
C TRP A 43 20.90 23.10 -15.22
N GLY A 44 22.14 23.08 -15.72
CA GLY A 44 23.06 21.96 -15.48
C GLY A 44 23.33 21.73 -14.00
N LEU A 45 23.50 22.80 -13.23
CA LEU A 45 23.77 22.72 -11.79
C LEU A 45 22.54 22.31 -10.97
N SER A 46 21.32 22.69 -11.36
CA SER A 46 20.08 22.21 -10.71
C SER A 46 19.88 20.70 -10.91
N VAL A 47 20.20 20.18 -12.10
CA VAL A 47 20.13 18.74 -12.39
C VAL A 47 21.21 17.97 -11.62
N VAL A 48 22.44 18.50 -11.56
CA VAL A 48 23.53 17.89 -10.78
C VAL A 48 23.23 17.91 -9.29
N ALA A 49 22.68 19.00 -8.75
CA ALA A 49 22.26 19.08 -7.35
C ALA A 49 21.13 18.07 -7.04
N GLY A 50 20.18 17.89 -7.96
CA GLY A 50 19.07 16.94 -7.81
C GLY A 50 19.54 15.48 -7.83
N GLY A 51 20.46 15.18 -8.74
CA GLY A 51 21.12 13.87 -8.79
C GLY A 51 21.96 13.57 -7.56
N LEU A 52 22.72 14.56 -7.04
CA LEU A 52 23.54 14.41 -5.83
C LEU A 52 22.71 14.25 -4.57
N ALA A 53 21.58 14.94 -4.45
CA ALA A 53 20.74 14.88 -3.26
C ALA A 53 19.98 13.56 -3.12
N SER A 54 19.66 12.86 -4.21
CA SER A 54 18.87 11.61 -4.18
C SER A 54 19.69 10.36 -4.52
N LEU A 55 21.02 10.49 -4.57
CA LEU A 55 21.94 9.44 -5.00
C LEU A 55 21.86 8.15 -4.18
N LEU A 56 21.37 8.23 -2.93
CA LEU A 56 21.23 7.11 -2.00
C LEU A 56 19.82 6.47 -1.97
N LEU A 57 18.81 7.12 -2.55
CA LEU A 57 17.40 6.70 -2.41
C LEU A 57 16.76 6.34 -3.76
N ASP A 58 16.85 7.23 -4.75
CA ASP A 58 16.46 6.98 -6.14
C ASP A 58 17.04 8.08 -7.05
N PRO A 59 18.14 7.80 -7.77
CA PRO A 59 18.82 8.80 -8.58
C PRO A 59 17.99 9.27 -9.79
N VAL A 60 17.04 8.45 -10.28
CA VAL A 60 16.19 8.81 -11.42
C VAL A 60 15.13 9.82 -10.99
N ALA A 61 14.53 9.63 -9.82
CA ALA A 61 13.58 10.58 -9.24
C ALA A 61 14.27 11.93 -8.89
N GLY A 62 15.50 11.89 -8.38
CA GLY A 62 16.30 13.10 -8.09
C GLY A 62 16.66 13.93 -9.32
N LEU A 63 17.00 13.27 -10.43
CA LEU A 63 17.28 13.94 -11.71
C LEU A 63 16.03 14.61 -12.30
N GLN A 64 14.87 13.95 -12.23
CA GLN A 64 13.60 14.51 -12.69
C GLN A 64 13.18 15.73 -11.85
N ALA A 65 13.36 15.65 -10.53
CA ALA A 65 13.12 16.78 -9.63
C ALA A 65 14.06 17.96 -9.91
N GLY A 66 15.36 17.68 -10.15
CA GLY A 66 16.36 18.71 -10.52
C GLY A 66 16.05 19.38 -11.87
N PHE A 67 15.53 18.63 -12.84
CA PHE A 67 15.14 19.14 -14.15
C PHE A 67 13.90 20.05 -14.07
N ALA A 68 12.88 19.64 -13.32
CA ALA A 68 11.69 20.46 -13.10
C ALA A 68 12.02 21.75 -12.33
N ALA A 69 12.86 21.67 -11.30
CA ALA A 69 13.29 22.83 -10.51
C ALA A 69 14.11 23.84 -11.33
N GLY A 70 14.93 23.38 -12.28
CA GLY A 70 15.71 24.25 -13.18
C GLY A 70 14.85 25.22 -14.00
N ALA A 71 13.66 24.79 -14.44
CA ALA A 71 12.71 25.64 -15.15
C ALA A 71 12.17 26.78 -14.28
N PHE A 72 11.87 26.51 -13.00
CA PHE A 72 11.35 27.53 -12.08
C PHE A 72 12.41 28.56 -11.67
N VAL A 73 13.67 28.15 -11.53
CA VAL A 73 14.77 29.08 -11.23
C VAL A 73 15.02 30.02 -12.42
N VAL A 74 14.97 29.53 -13.65
CA VAL A 74 15.11 30.36 -14.85
C VAL A 74 13.92 31.30 -15.05
N ALA A 75 12.70 30.84 -14.80
CA ALA A 75 11.51 31.69 -14.82
C ALA A 75 11.60 32.81 -13.77
N GLY A 76 12.10 32.51 -12.56
CA GLY A 76 12.33 33.52 -11.51
C GLY A 76 13.42 34.55 -11.86
N LEU A 77 14.47 34.14 -12.58
CA LEU A 77 15.52 35.04 -13.06
C LEU A 77 15.03 35.96 -14.19
N ALA A 78 14.09 35.52 -15.02
CA ALA A 78 13.50 36.34 -16.09
C ALA A 78 12.59 37.47 -15.57
N VAL A 79 12.04 37.32 -14.37
CA VAL A 79 11.12 38.29 -13.73
C VAL A 79 11.88 39.30 -12.85
N ALA A 80 13.16 39.09 -12.56
CA ALA A 80 13.92 39.91 -11.61
C ALA A 80 14.47 41.22 -12.21
N ALA A 81 13.57 42.19 -12.44
CA ALA A 81 13.89 43.63 -12.45
C ALA A 81 13.39 44.30 -11.15
N ALA A 82 13.58 43.65 -10.00
CA ALA A 82 13.12 44.14 -8.70
C ALA A 82 14.28 44.35 -7.71
N PRO A 83 14.21 45.36 -6.83
CA PRO A 83 15.30 45.75 -5.94
C PRO A 83 15.70 44.63 -4.97
N ARG A 84 17.00 44.59 -4.65
CA ARG A 84 17.73 43.52 -3.90
C ARG A 84 17.11 43.03 -2.58
N LYS A 85 16.08 43.68 -2.05
CA LYS A 85 15.41 43.31 -0.80
C LYS A 85 14.19 42.39 -0.97
N VAL A 86 13.70 42.16 -2.19
CA VAL A 86 12.50 41.35 -2.47
C VAL A 86 12.83 39.89 -2.86
N LEU A 87 14.09 39.63 -3.22
CA LEU A 87 14.61 38.30 -3.55
C LEU A 87 14.41 37.21 -2.47
N PRO A 88 14.62 37.47 -1.15
CA PRO A 88 14.41 36.44 -0.14
C PRO A 88 12.92 36.11 0.06
N ALA A 89 12.02 37.10 -0.10
CA ALA A 89 10.58 36.89 0.00
C ALA A 89 10.04 36.12 -1.22
N GLY A 90 10.51 36.44 -2.43
CA GLY A 90 10.17 35.71 -3.65
C GLY A 90 10.68 34.26 -3.63
N ALA A 91 11.88 34.03 -3.09
CA ALA A 91 12.43 32.68 -2.91
C ALA A 91 11.62 31.86 -1.89
N ALA A 92 11.21 32.47 -0.77
CA ALA A 92 10.37 31.79 0.22
C ALA A 92 8.99 31.40 -0.34
N VAL A 93 8.37 32.26 -1.15
CA VAL A 93 7.09 31.98 -1.80
C VAL A 93 7.24 30.90 -2.87
N LEU A 94 8.31 30.92 -3.67
CA LEU A 94 8.59 29.86 -4.65
C LEU A 94 8.90 28.52 -3.97
N VAL A 95 9.59 28.51 -2.83
CA VAL A 95 9.81 27.29 -2.02
C VAL A 95 8.50 26.79 -1.42
N ALA A 96 7.63 27.67 -0.91
CA ALA A 96 6.32 27.28 -0.40
C ALA A 96 5.41 26.71 -1.51
N VAL A 97 5.45 27.29 -2.72
CA VAL A 97 4.66 26.84 -3.88
C VAL A 97 5.23 25.55 -4.50
N ALA A 98 6.56 25.36 -4.49
CA ALA A 98 7.20 24.14 -4.96
C ALA A 98 7.14 22.98 -3.95
N ALA A 99 7.02 23.27 -2.65
CA ALA A 99 6.81 22.26 -1.60
C ALA A 99 5.32 21.91 -1.39
N ALA A 100 4.39 22.77 -1.80
CA ALA A 100 2.95 22.54 -1.70
C ALA A 100 2.42 21.23 -2.36
N PRO A 101 2.97 20.74 -3.50
CA PRO A 101 2.53 19.48 -4.10
C PRO A 101 3.13 18.26 -3.38
N LEU A 102 4.21 18.41 -2.61
CA LEU A 102 4.86 17.31 -1.90
C LEU A 102 4.21 17.03 -0.53
N VAL A 103 3.49 18.01 0.04
CA VAL A 103 2.76 17.85 1.31
C VAL A 103 1.30 17.43 1.09
N ARG A 104 0.74 17.69 -0.10
CA ARG A 104 -0.57 17.17 -0.48
C ARG A 104 -0.41 15.75 -1.00
N GLY A 105 -0.52 14.79 -0.09
CA GLY A 105 -0.71 13.39 -0.47
C GLY A 105 -1.78 13.28 -1.56
N THR A 106 -1.53 12.41 -2.53
CA THR A 106 -2.45 12.12 -3.63
C THR A 106 -3.86 12.00 -3.05
N PRO A 107 -4.86 12.76 -3.53
CA PRO A 107 -6.19 12.69 -2.98
C PRO A 107 -6.64 11.23 -2.95
N PRO A 108 -7.31 10.77 -1.88
CA PRO A 108 -7.72 9.38 -1.76
C PRO A 108 -8.51 9.03 -3.02
N GLN A 109 -7.97 8.09 -3.80
CA GLN A 109 -8.65 7.65 -5.00
C GLN A 109 -9.96 7.01 -4.55
N ALA A 110 -11.07 7.66 -4.88
CA ALA A 110 -12.38 7.12 -4.58
C ALA A 110 -12.59 5.91 -5.48
N PHE A 111 -12.63 4.73 -4.87
CA PHE A 111 -13.04 3.50 -5.54
C PHE A 111 -14.53 3.28 -5.30
N THR A 112 -15.21 2.74 -6.30
CA THR A 112 -16.53 2.12 -6.11
C THR A 112 -16.37 0.63 -6.38
N VAL A 113 -16.55 -0.19 -5.35
CA VAL A 113 -16.48 -1.65 -5.44
C VAL A 113 -17.88 -2.21 -5.65
N THR A 114 -18.03 -3.00 -6.72
CA THR A 114 -19.26 -3.70 -7.09
C THR A 114 -18.99 -5.19 -7.22
N SER A 115 -20.03 -6.00 -7.38
CA SER A 115 -19.87 -7.44 -7.63
C SER A 115 -19.93 -7.73 -9.13
N ALA A 116 -18.97 -8.49 -9.62
CA ALA A 116 -18.96 -9.09 -10.96
C ALA A 116 -19.06 -10.61 -10.86
N THR A 117 -19.49 -11.25 -11.95
CA THR A 117 -19.57 -12.71 -12.05
C THR A 117 -18.76 -13.21 -13.23
N TRP A 118 -18.14 -14.38 -13.06
CA TRP A 118 -17.53 -15.13 -14.16
C TRP A 118 -18.18 -16.50 -14.20
N ARG A 119 -18.88 -16.75 -15.31
CA ARG A 119 -19.49 -18.03 -15.63
C ARG A 119 -18.92 -18.54 -16.92
N GLU A 120 -18.35 -19.73 -16.86
CA GLU A 120 -17.75 -20.36 -18.02
C GLU A 120 -17.83 -21.87 -17.90
N GLN A 121 -18.21 -22.51 -19.00
CA GLN A 121 -18.26 -23.96 -19.10
C GLN A 121 -17.34 -24.38 -20.24
N ARG A 122 -16.32 -25.16 -19.91
CA ARG A 122 -15.37 -25.78 -20.84
C ARG A 122 -15.42 -27.30 -20.68
N PRO A 123 -14.89 -28.07 -21.64
CA PRO A 123 -14.69 -29.50 -21.44
C PRO A 123 -13.93 -29.74 -20.13
N ARG A 124 -14.54 -30.47 -19.20
CA ARG A 124 -13.99 -30.86 -17.89
C ARG A 124 -13.75 -29.73 -16.88
N LEU A 125 -14.19 -28.50 -17.16
CA LEU A 125 -14.05 -27.36 -16.24
C LEU A 125 -15.31 -26.51 -16.21
N THR A 126 -15.89 -26.36 -15.03
CA THR A 126 -16.99 -25.43 -14.77
C THR A 126 -16.52 -24.33 -13.83
N ILE A 127 -16.73 -23.08 -14.21
CA ILE A 127 -16.43 -21.89 -13.41
C ILE A 127 -17.73 -21.12 -13.19
N ASP A 128 -18.09 -20.87 -11.94
CA ASP A 128 -19.18 -19.97 -11.55
C ASP A 128 -18.80 -19.26 -10.24
N VAL A 129 -18.17 -18.10 -10.38
CA VAL A 129 -17.63 -17.33 -9.27
C VAL A 129 -18.13 -15.89 -9.28
N SER A 130 -18.46 -15.36 -8.10
CA SER A 130 -18.66 -13.92 -7.89
C SER A 130 -17.42 -13.30 -7.27
N TYR A 131 -17.05 -12.09 -7.71
CA TYR A 131 -15.84 -11.41 -7.24
C TYR A 131 -16.02 -9.89 -7.20
N PRO A 132 -15.27 -9.18 -6.35
CA PRO A 132 -15.34 -7.73 -6.27
C PRO A 132 -14.64 -7.09 -7.47
N ARG A 133 -15.25 -6.04 -7.99
CA ARG A 133 -14.74 -5.22 -9.09
C ARG A 133 -14.77 -3.76 -8.70
N ALA A 134 -13.58 -3.19 -8.58
CA ALA A 134 -13.37 -1.77 -8.36
C ALA A 134 -13.47 -0.98 -9.68
N SER A 135 -13.98 0.24 -9.56
CA SER A 135 -14.01 1.28 -10.59
C SER A 135 -13.55 2.61 -10.00
N GLY A 136 -13.04 3.52 -10.83
CA GLY A 136 -12.36 4.74 -10.39
C GLY A 136 -10.88 4.52 -10.02
N GLY A 137 -10.11 5.60 -9.86
CA GLY A 137 -8.69 5.54 -9.50
C GLY A 137 -7.85 4.60 -10.38
N ASP A 138 -6.82 3.97 -9.79
CA ASP A 138 -6.08 2.85 -10.37
C ASP A 138 -6.83 1.52 -10.15
N ALA A 139 -8.05 1.42 -10.70
CA ALA A 139 -8.87 0.22 -10.61
C ALA A 139 -8.17 -1.02 -11.19
N ARG A 140 -7.25 -0.86 -12.15
CA ARG A 140 -6.54 -1.99 -12.77
C ARG A 140 -5.69 -2.73 -11.74
N ARG A 141 -4.90 -2.00 -10.95
CA ARG A 141 -4.07 -2.58 -9.89
C ARG A 141 -4.91 -3.22 -8.79
N VAL A 142 -5.96 -2.53 -8.34
CA VAL A 142 -6.89 -3.04 -7.33
C VAL A 142 -7.57 -4.33 -7.82
N ASN A 143 -8.13 -4.32 -9.03
CA ASN A 143 -8.80 -5.49 -9.60
C ASN A 143 -7.85 -6.67 -9.79
N ALA A 144 -6.60 -6.42 -10.21
CA ALA A 144 -5.60 -7.48 -10.32
C ALA A 144 -5.30 -8.13 -8.96
N ALA A 145 -5.18 -7.32 -7.89
CA ALA A 145 -4.95 -7.81 -6.54
C ALA A 145 -6.17 -8.55 -5.98
N LEU A 146 -7.36 -8.00 -6.15
CA LEU A 146 -8.59 -8.62 -5.66
C LEU A 146 -8.92 -9.91 -6.40
N PHE A 147 -8.69 -9.99 -7.71
CA PHE A 147 -8.96 -11.20 -8.51
C PHE A 147 -7.91 -12.30 -8.33
N ALA A 148 -6.75 -12.00 -7.74
CA ALA A 148 -5.63 -12.94 -7.60
C ALA A 148 -6.01 -14.30 -6.98
N PRO A 149 -6.79 -14.39 -5.88
CA PRO A 149 -7.14 -15.68 -5.27
C PRO A 149 -7.99 -16.58 -6.18
N ILE A 150 -8.87 -15.99 -6.99
CA ILE A 150 -9.70 -16.74 -7.94
C ILE A 150 -8.84 -17.25 -9.08
N ARG A 151 -7.94 -16.40 -9.60
CA ARG A 151 -6.99 -16.79 -10.63
C ARG A 151 -6.10 -17.95 -10.16
N GLU A 152 -5.54 -17.86 -8.96
CA GLU A 152 -4.75 -18.94 -8.34
C GLU A 152 -5.57 -20.23 -8.26
N ARG A 153 -6.82 -20.17 -7.80
CA ARG A 153 -7.68 -21.36 -7.74
C ARG A 153 -7.95 -22.00 -9.09
N VAL A 154 -8.20 -21.19 -10.13
CA VAL A 154 -8.42 -21.70 -11.48
C VAL A 154 -7.12 -22.30 -12.04
N GLU A 155 -5.99 -21.66 -11.83
CA GLU A 155 -4.67 -22.17 -12.25
C GLU A 155 -4.33 -23.51 -11.56
N ASP A 156 -4.60 -23.64 -10.27
CA ASP A 156 -4.46 -24.90 -9.52
C ASP A 156 -5.38 -25.99 -10.06
N THR A 157 -6.66 -25.69 -10.25
CA THR A 157 -7.64 -26.64 -10.82
C THR A 157 -7.21 -27.10 -12.21
N LEU A 158 -6.73 -26.18 -13.06
CA LEU A 158 -6.19 -26.53 -14.37
C LEU A 158 -4.92 -27.39 -14.28
N ARG A 159 -4.09 -27.19 -13.26
CA ARG A 159 -2.90 -28.04 -13.01
C ARG A 159 -3.32 -29.46 -12.64
N ASP A 160 -4.32 -29.61 -11.79
CA ASP A 160 -4.87 -30.91 -11.38
C ASP A 160 -5.48 -31.66 -12.58
N LEU A 161 -6.22 -30.96 -13.45
CA LEU A 161 -6.81 -31.54 -14.66
C LEU A 161 -5.78 -32.00 -15.70
N ARG A 162 -4.60 -31.40 -15.71
CA ARG A 162 -3.47 -31.84 -16.55
C ARG A 162 -2.79 -33.07 -15.96
N ALA A 163 -2.74 -33.18 -14.63
CA ALA A 163 -2.16 -34.33 -13.94
C ALA A 163 -3.05 -35.58 -14.05
N ASP A 164 -4.37 -35.40 -14.02
CA ASP A 164 -5.35 -36.48 -14.19
C ASP A 164 -6.32 -36.18 -15.36
N PRO A 165 -6.15 -36.85 -16.51
CA PRO A 165 -7.03 -36.70 -17.68
C PRO A 165 -8.48 -37.14 -17.48
N ALA A 166 -8.81 -37.93 -16.45
CA ALA A 166 -10.18 -38.35 -16.15
C ALA A 166 -10.90 -37.39 -15.17
N ALA A 167 -10.15 -36.55 -14.45
CA ALA A 167 -10.70 -35.61 -13.48
C ALA A 167 -11.58 -34.55 -14.15
N HIS A 168 -12.55 -34.06 -13.38
CA HIS A 168 -13.39 -32.90 -13.69
C HIS A 168 -13.16 -31.83 -12.62
N GLY A 169 -13.07 -30.58 -13.04
CA GLY A 169 -12.77 -29.45 -12.19
C GLY A 169 -13.97 -28.53 -12.06
N THR A 170 -14.26 -28.10 -10.84
CA THR A 170 -15.29 -27.10 -10.57
C THR A 170 -14.70 -26.01 -9.70
N VAL A 171 -14.80 -24.76 -10.17
CA VAL A 171 -14.44 -23.57 -9.41
C VAL A 171 -15.70 -22.76 -9.19
N THR A 172 -16.29 -22.93 -8.02
CA THR A 172 -17.48 -22.21 -7.59
C THR A 172 -17.19 -21.42 -6.33
N GLY A 173 -17.85 -20.28 -6.16
CA GLY A 173 -17.68 -19.50 -4.95
C GLY A 173 -18.22 -18.09 -5.01
N THR A 174 -18.20 -17.45 -3.86
CA THR A 174 -18.64 -16.06 -3.71
C THR A 174 -17.65 -15.27 -2.87
N HIS A 175 -17.92 -13.99 -2.71
CA HIS A 175 -17.12 -13.10 -1.88
C HIS A 175 -18.01 -12.28 -0.93
N VAL A 176 -17.41 -11.80 0.15
CA VAL A 176 -17.99 -10.87 1.11
C VAL A 176 -17.06 -9.68 1.23
N LEU A 177 -17.58 -8.48 0.92
CA LEU A 177 -16.88 -7.23 1.16
C LEU A 177 -16.99 -6.88 2.64
N VAL A 178 -15.90 -7.04 3.38
CA VAL A 178 -15.83 -6.78 4.83
C VAL A 178 -15.62 -5.29 5.10
N ARG A 179 -14.84 -4.63 4.23
CA ARG A 179 -14.56 -3.20 4.32
C ARG A 179 -14.24 -2.62 2.95
N ASP A 180 -14.74 -1.43 2.71
CA ASP A 180 -14.44 -0.59 1.54
C ASP A 180 -14.39 0.86 2.00
N ASP A 181 -13.19 1.42 2.07
CA ASP A 181 -12.95 2.84 2.26
C ASP A 181 -11.56 3.24 1.73
N ALA A 182 -11.26 4.53 1.82
CA ALA A 182 -10.03 5.12 1.31
C ALA A 182 -8.73 4.56 1.93
N GLN A 183 -8.81 3.77 3.01
CA GLN A 183 -7.64 3.16 3.63
C GLN A 183 -7.49 1.70 3.24
N VAL A 184 -8.58 0.93 3.29
CA VAL A 184 -8.52 -0.53 3.08
C VAL A 184 -9.74 -1.04 2.33
N ILE A 185 -9.48 -1.93 1.38
CA ILE A 185 -10.49 -2.83 0.79
C ILE A 185 -10.22 -4.24 1.36
N SER A 186 -11.12 -4.74 2.20
CA SER A 186 -11.02 -6.07 2.79
C SER A 186 -12.11 -6.98 2.25
N VAL A 187 -11.71 -8.12 1.70
CA VAL A 187 -12.59 -9.09 1.05
C VAL A 187 -12.32 -10.48 1.59
N ARG A 188 -13.39 -11.23 1.87
CA ARG A 188 -13.34 -12.64 2.21
C ARG A 188 -13.95 -13.46 1.08
N TYR A 189 -13.20 -14.43 0.58
CA TYR A 189 -13.63 -15.36 -0.46
C TYR A 189 -14.09 -16.68 0.16
N LEU A 190 -15.26 -17.12 -0.28
CA LEU A 190 -15.91 -18.36 0.10
C LEU A 190 -15.97 -19.24 -1.14
N LEU A 191 -14.86 -19.92 -1.44
CA LEU A 191 -14.76 -20.85 -2.56
C LEU A 191 -15.16 -22.26 -2.09
N ALA A 192 -15.80 -23.03 -2.97
CA ALA A 192 -16.16 -24.41 -2.71
C ALA A 192 -14.91 -25.28 -2.46
N GLY A 193 -15.07 -26.33 -1.66
CA GLY A 193 -13.97 -27.19 -1.23
C GLY A 193 -13.17 -26.64 -0.05
N GLU A 194 -13.80 -25.83 0.81
CA GLU A 194 -13.20 -25.24 2.03
C GLU A 194 -11.98 -24.34 1.78
N GLN A 195 -11.80 -23.87 0.54
CA GLN A 195 -10.68 -23.02 0.17
C GLN A 195 -11.01 -21.56 0.39
N TRP A 196 -11.05 -21.16 1.66
CA TRP A 196 -11.34 -19.78 2.00
C TRP A 196 -10.06 -18.94 1.92
N ARG A 197 -10.22 -17.68 1.50
CA ARG A 197 -9.13 -16.72 1.37
C ARG A 197 -9.57 -15.36 1.88
N ALA A 198 -8.66 -14.63 2.51
CA ALA A 198 -8.88 -13.23 2.86
C ALA A 198 -7.85 -12.36 2.14
N VAL A 199 -8.32 -11.24 1.58
CA VAL A 199 -7.48 -10.22 0.96
C VAL A 199 -7.73 -8.92 1.70
N ASN A 200 -6.66 -8.28 2.16
CA ASN A 200 -6.68 -6.94 2.73
C ASN A 200 -5.81 -6.05 1.85
N TYR A 201 -6.42 -5.19 1.05
CA TYR A 201 -5.71 -4.29 0.16
C TYR A 201 -5.56 -2.92 0.83
N ASP A 202 -4.32 -2.50 1.06
CA ASP A 202 -3.96 -1.16 1.53
C ASP A 202 -4.05 -0.21 0.32
N VAL A 203 -5.04 0.66 0.36
CA VAL A 203 -5.35 1.60 -0.73
C VAL A 203 -4.24 2.63 -0.90
N PRO A 204 -3.78 3.33 0.15
CA PRO A 204 -2.65 4.25 0.06
C PRO A 204 -1.34 3.60 -0.44
N ALA A 205 -1.03 2.38 0.03
CA ALA A 205 0.19 1.69 -0.37
C ALA A 205 0.06 0.95 -1.72
N GLY A 206 -1.16 0.83 -2.26
CA GLY A 206 -1.44 0.19 -3.54
C GLY A 206 -1.06 -1.30 -3.59
N ARG A 207 -1.27 -2.04 -2.50
CA ARG A 207 -0.84 -3.44 -2.39
C ARG A 207 -1.64 -4.25 -1.38
N VAL A 208 -1.57 -5.58 -1.48
CA VAL A 208 -2.13 -6.49 -0.48
C VAL A 208 -1.23 -6.53 0.75
N LEU A 209 -1.85 -6.52 1.93
CA LEU A 209 -1.22 -6.71 3.23
C LEU A 209 -1.14 -8.19 3.55
N THR A 210 0.04 -8.63 3.98
CA THR A 210 0.25 -9.96 4.53
C THR A 210 -0.15 -10.01 6.01
N VAL A 211 -0.41 -11.21 6.54
CA VAL A 211 -0.68 -11.40 7.97
C VAL A 211 0.46 -10.83 8.83
N ARG A 212 1.72 -10.95 8.39
CA ARG A 212 2.89 -10.41 9.09
C ARG A 212 2.95 -8.89 9.15
N GLU A 213 2.21 -8.20 8.28
CA GLU A 213 2.10 -6.75 8.28
C GLU A 213 0.89 -6.26 9.08
N ILE A 214 -0.15 -7.10 9.19
CA ILE A 214 -1.33 -6.85 10.02
C ILE A 214 -0.99 -7.03 11.50
N PHE A 215 -0.19 -8.04 11.86
CA PHE A 215 0.18 -8.31 13.24
C PHE A 215 1.59 -7.80 13.58
N THR A 216 1.77 -7.40 14.83
CA THR A 216 3.11 -7.10 15.35
C THR A 216 3.93 -8.40 15.45
N PRO A 217 5.27 -8.33 15.38
CA PRO A 217 6.13 -9.51 15.54
C PRO A 217 5.86 -10.28 16.85
N VAL A 218 5.46 -9.57 17.91
CA VAL A 218 5.11 -10.15 19.21
C VAL A 218 3.98 -11.15 19.11
N ALA A 219 3.00 -10.94 18.22
CA ALA A 219 1.85 -11.83 18.04
C ALA A 219 2.24 -13.26 17.61
N PHE A 220 3.39 -13.42 16.94
CA PHE A 220 3.87 -14.71 16.45
C PHE A 220 4.69 -15.49 17.48
N THR A 221 5.02 -14.88 18.61
CA THR A 221 5.70 -15.58 19.72
C THR A 221 4.75 -16.51 20.48
N PRO A 222 5.23 -17.54 21.20
CA PRO A 222 4.35 -18.37 22.05
C PRO A 222 3.53 -17.56 23.06
N ALA A 223 4.11 -16.50 23.62
CA ALA A 223 3.40 -15.59 24.52
C ALA A 223 2.34 -14.76 23.79
N GLY A 224 2.65 -14.23 22.59
CA GLY A 224 1.71 -13.52 21.73
C GLY A 224 0.52 -14.37 21.31
N ARG A 225 0.75 -15.63 20.92
CA ARG A 225 -0.31 -16.59 20.56
C ARG A 225 -1.26 -16.89 21.72
N ARG A 226 -0.74 -16.95 22.95
CA ARG A 226 -1.57 -17.07 24.17
C ARG A 226 -2.34 -15.79 24.46
N ARG A 227 -1.72 -14.62 24.29
CA ARG A 227 -2.40 -13.31 24.44
C ARG A 227 -3.52 -13.14 23.41
N LEU A 228 -3.29 -13.52 22.15
CA LEU A 228 -4.29 -13.49 21.10
C LEU A 228 -5.45 -14.44 21.43
N ALA A 229 -5.16 -15.66 21.87
CA ALA A 229 -6.19 -16.60 22.34
C ALA A 229 -7.01 -16.02 23.51
N ALA A 230 -6.34 -15.42 24.50
CA ALA A 230 -7.01 -14.81 25.65
C ALA A 230 -7.89 -13.61 25.24
N ALA A 231 -7.43 -12.81 24.28
CA ALA A 231 -8.19 -11.68 23.74
C ALA A 231 -9.47 -12.15 23.01
N LEU A 232 -9.38 -13.21 22.22
CA LEU A 232 -10.49 -13.72 21.40
C LEU A 232 -11.45 -14.64 22.16
N ARG A 233 -10.99 -15.38 23.17
CA ARG A 233 -11.77 -16.37 23.92
C ARG A 233 -13.16 -15.88 24.38
N PRO A 234 -13.33 -14.66 24.93
CA PRO A 234 -14.65 -14.18 25.36
C PRO A 234 -15.66 -14.00 24.23
N LEU A 235 -15.20 -13.99 22.98
CA LEU A 235 -15.99 -13.75 21.77
C LEU A 235 -16.25 -15.06 20.99
N MET A 236 -15.66 -16.17 21.43
CA MET A 236 -15.79 -17.46 20.75
C MET A 236 -17.07 -18.17 21.18
N PRO A 237 -17.66 -19.01 20.30
CA PRO A 237 -18.76 -19.90 20.67
C PRO A 237 -18.40 -20.78 21.87
N ALA A 238 -19.42 -21.14 22.66
CA ALA A 238 -19.25 -22.05 23.78
C ALA A 238 -18.55 -23.34 23.32
N ARG A 239 -17.64 -23.87 24.16
CA ARG A 239 -16.82 -25.07 23.91
C ARG A 239 -15.69 -24.92 22.89
N GLN A 240 -15.54 -23.77 22.23
CA GLN A 240 -14.40 -23.47 21.34
C GLN A 240 -13.39 -22.56 22.06
N ILE A 241 -12.70 -23.13 23.07
CA ILE A 241 -11.82 -22.37 23.97
C ILE A 241 -10.35 -22.72 23.71
N PRO A 242 -9.63 -21.97 22.85
CA PRO A 242 -8.24 -22.24 22.61
C PRO A 242 -7.34 -21.84 23.77
N ARG A 243 -6.31 -22.66 23.96
CA ARG A 243 -5.11 -22.29 24.73
C ARG A 243 -4.21 -21.32 23.95
N THR A 244 -4.14 -21.48 22.62
CA THR A 244 -3.34 -20.64 21.72
C THR A 244 -4.05 -20.39 20.39
N VAL A 245 -3.77 -19.25 19.77
CA VAL A 245 -4.24 -18.90 18.43
C VAL A 245 -3.02 -18.43 17.62
N SER A 246 -2.84 -19.02 16.44
CA SER A 246 -1.72 -18.72 15.53
C SER A 246 -2.27 -17.94 14.35
N ALA A 247 -1.97 -16.64 14.28
CA ALA A 247 -2.44 -15.75 13.23
C ALA A 247 -1.98 -16.17 11.82
N ASP A 248 -0.85 -16.87 11.74
CA ASP A 248 -0.20 -17.39 10.53
C ASP A 248 -0.69 -18.79 10.10
N ASN A 249 -1.71 -19.33 10.74
CA ASN A 249 -2.28 -20.62 10.35
C ASN A 249 -3.13 -20.48 9.09
N GLU A 250 -2.96 -21.39 8.13
CA GLU A 250 -3.67 -21.38 6.84
C GLU A 250 -5.19 -21.51 6.97
N ARG A 251 -5.68 -22.09 8.07
CA ARG A 251 -7.12 -22.24 8.37
C ARG A 251 -7.71 -21.05 9.12
N LEU A 252 -6.91 -20.01 9.40
CA LEU A 252 -7.37 -18.77 10.02
C LEU A 252 -7.29 -17.63 9.00
N LEU A 253 -8.44 -17.09 8.62
CA LEU A 253 -8.50 -15.91 7.78
C LEU A 253 -8.60 -14.66 8.64
N VAL A 254 -7.93 -13.60 8.20
CA VAL A 254 -7.92 -12.32 8.89
C VAL A 254 -8.40 -11.25 7.92
N ASN A 255 -9.48 -10.57 8.27
CA ASN A 255 -10.02 -9.43 7.52
C ASN A 255 -10.00 -8.16 8.40
N LEU A 256 -9.63 -7.03 7.82
CA LEU A 256 -9.67 -5.72 8.47
C LEU A 256 -11.06 -5.10 8.31
N SER A 257 -11.78 -4.96 9.42
CA SER A 257 -13.09 -4.31 9.49
C SER A 257 -12.94 -2.88 10.05
N ARG A 258 -14.01 -2.07 10.01
CA ARG A 258 -13.98 -0.74 10.63
C ARG A 258 -13.86 -0.90 12.15
N GLY A 259 -12.76 -0.38 12.72
CA GLY A 259 -12.46 -0.41 14.16
C GLY A 259 -12.17 -1.79 14.75
N ALA A 260 -12.07 -2.84 13.93
CA ALA A 260 -11.97 -4.22 14.40
C ALA A 260 -11.22 -5.11 13.41
N VAL A 261 -10.80 -6.28 13.90
CA VAL A 261 -10.27 -7.37 13.07
C VAL A 261 -11.23 -8.55 13.14
N GLU A 262 -11.62 -9.05 11.97
CA GLU A 262 -12.43 -10.25 11.82
C GLU A 262 -11.53 -11.47 11.63
N PHE A 263 -11.75 -12.48 12.46
CA PHE A 263 -11.05 -13.76 12.46
C PHE A 263 -12.03 -14.82 12.00
N THR A 264 -11.79 -15.44 10.85
CA THR A 264 -12.60 -16.54 10.37
C THR A 264 -11.85 -17.84 10.61
N PHE A 265 -12.37 -18.65 11.53
CA PHE A 265 -11.81 -19.96 11.84
C PHE A 265 -12.44 -21.00 10.94
N GLY A 266 -11.65 -21.58 10.04
CA GLY A 266 -12.07 -22.65 9.14
C GLY A 266 -12.28 -23.98 9.87
N ARG A 267 -12.90 -24.94 9.16
CA ARG A 267 -13.06 -26.32 9.65
C ARG A 267 -11.69 -26.91 9.99
N GLY A 268 -11.62 -27.65 11.09
CA GLY A 268 -10.38 -28.29 11.51
C GLY A 268 -9.33 -27.35 12.11
N TYR A 269 -9.62 -26.05 12.31
CA TYR A 269 -8.71 -25.19 13.08
C TYR A 269 -8.65 -25.64 14.55
N PHE A 270 -9.81 -25.84 15.19
CA PHE A 270 -9.89 -26.32 16.59
C PHE A 270 -10.21 -27.80 16.72
N CYS A 271 -11.17 -28.27 15.92
CA CYS A 271 -11.57 -29.67 15.88
C CYS A 271 -12.08 -30.04 14.48
N THR A 272 -11.96 -31.31 14.10
CA THR A 272 -12.34 -31.81 12.78
C THR A 272 -13.84 -31.67 12.49
N ALA A 273 -14.67 -31.82 13.51
CA ALA A 273 -16.13 -31.70 13.42
C ALA A 273 -16.68 -30.29 13.69
N CYS A 274 -15.81 -29.32 13.98
CA CYS A 274 -16.24 -27.97 14.34
C CYS A 274 -16.66 -27.22 13.08
N GLU A 275 -17.89 -26.70 13.10
CA GLU A 275 -18.33 -25.77 12.06
C GLU A 275 -17.48 -24.49 12.09
N PRO A 276 -17.18 -23.93 10.91
CA PRO A 276 -16.42 -22.70 10.82
C PRO A 276 -17.22 -21.53 11.39
N PHE A 277 -16.52 -20.56 11.97
CA PHE A 277 -17.16 -19.42 12.62
C PHE A 277 -16.29 -18.17 12.52
N ILE A 278 -16.92 -17.02 12.73
CA ILE A 278 -16.29 -15.71 12.62
C ILE A 278 -16.33 -15.03 13.99
N VAL A 279 -15.20 -14.47 14.40
CA VAL A 279 -15.07 -13.65 15.60
C VAL A 279 -14.61 -12.26 15.21
N ARG A 280 -15.26 -11.22 15.74
CA ARG A 280 -14.85 -9.83 15.53
C ARG A 280 -14.31 -9.26 16.83
N ALA A 281 -13.02 -8.91 16.84
CA ALA A 281 -12.38 -8.29 18.00
C ALA A 281 -12.01 -6.84 17.72
N SER A 282 -12.31 -5.95 18.66
CA SER A 282 -11.95 -4.54 18.56
C SER A 282 -10.43 -4.34 18.61
N ARG A 283 -9.94 -3.23 18.05
CA ARG A 283 -8.51 -2.93 18.05
C ARG A 283 -7.95 -2.76 19.46
N GLU A 284 -8.72 -2.20 20.40
CA GLU A 284 -8.32 -2.02 21.80
C GLU A 284 -8.06 -3.37 22.48
N ARG A 285 -8.92 -4.36 22.21
CA ARG A 285 -8.76 -5.73 22.71
C ARG A 285 -7.52 -6.43 22.15
N LEU A 286 -7.04 -5.99 20.99
CA LEU A 286 -5.86 -6.51 20.31
C LEU A 286 -4.62 -5.61 20.50
N ALA A 287 -4.64 -4.71 21.50
CA ALA A 287 -3.57 -3.76 21.75
C ALA A 287 -2.19 -4.45 21.87
N GLY A 288 -1.24 -3.95 21.09
CA GLY A 288 0.12 -4.48 21.00
C GLY A 288 0.28 -5.79 20.21
N LEU A 289 -0.81 -6.38 19.70
CA LEU A 289 -0.79 -7.57 18.84
C LEU A 289 -1.01 -7.23 17.35
N VAL A 290 -1.79 -6.19 17.07
CA VAL A 290 -2.08 -5.72 15.70
C VAL A 290 -1.33 -4.41 15.45
N THR A 291 -0.86 -4.20 14.22
CA THR A 291 -0.25 -2.93 13.84
C THR A 291 -1.31 -1.82 13.79
N GLU A 292 -0.96 -0.60 14.18
CA GLU A 292 -1.90 0.54 14.17
C GLU A 292 -2.32 0.97 12.76
N ARG A 293 -1.85 0.28 11.72
CA ARG A 293 -2.24 0.60 10.34
C ARG A 293 -3.74 0.32 10.12
N PRO A 294 -4.39 1.20 9.34
CA PRO A 294 -5.84 1.40 9.33
C PRO A 294 -6.65 0.18 8.89
#